data_AF-A0A5B7D4C2-F1
#
_entry.id   AF-A0A5B7D4C2-F1
#
_cell.length_a   1.000
_cell.length_b   1.000
_cell.length_c   1.000
_cell.angle_alpha   90.00
_cell.angle_beta   90.00
_cell.angle_gamma   90.00
#
_symmetry.space_group_name_H-M   'P 1'
#
loop_
_entity.id
_entity.type
_entity.pdbx_description
1 polymer ?
#
loop_
_entity_poly.entity_id
_entity_poly.type
_entity_poly.pdbx_seq_one_letter_code
_entity_poly.pdbx_strand_id
1 'polypeptide(L)'
;MLSGHCRSIIQACQQDTENLQQVNENEKQNETQEDLVILQDILYKMELILSLVELLFIDTMSDGHLLNQLVKWIQLHFPQHDRKKEVVLQSDRPHLHPDYWNTVYGSVLQGKLDDARLMLSNHPSADTDPFLSIDELLRKMPFFQVYGGVSIGDFEARWQHWQSECERRLEEGHFANSHSLQTICKILCGDLETISKLMNLMDTWYHLMVSTLLFTKPTVKLFHLSNASQDAIVRMQDQQVITALDHVLLAAMEADMYQVIKECQQVMDNPWFTTHLTDLLYHTVQHKGKNQILPPLREYLLLDYAEMLAGHSSLWQVAILYLDHCGPRGVAMAQEALQRLPITSDRCAQKIIQMASEREFEGVVVSVCRVMGRRALSQGRLGAAIWWGVRFWPVLLLDALPLLKAKEPVISSEQTYELMYILDTLTNTTRDKDQTENEAAHVSFLDKEKEIRVALTHNLAQAIIQEGTVEN
;
A
#
# COMPACT_ATOMS: atom_id res chain seq x y z
N MET A 1 -6.73 4.01 11.39
CA MET A 1 -7.27 4.85 10.30
C MET A 1 -6.53 4.62 8.98
N LEU A 2 -5.20 4.74 8.90
CA LEU A 2 -4.45 4.54 7.65
C LEU A 2 -4.54 3.11 7.09
N SER A 3 -4.43 2.08 7.95
CA SER A 3 -4.52 0.69 7.48
C SER A 3 -5.91 0.32 6.97
N GLY A 4 -6.97 0.86 7.59
CA GLY A 4 -8.35 0.72 7.11
C GLY A 4 -8.57 1.33 5.72
N HIS A 5 -7.90 2.42 5.37
CA HIS A 5 -7.94 2.97 4.01
C HIS A 5 -7.21 2.05 3.01
N CYS A 6 -6.03 1.53 3.36
CA CYS A 6 -5.30 0.58 2.50
C CYS A 6 -6.14 -0.68 2.23
N ARG A 7 -6.74 -1.24 3.28
CA ARG A 7 -7.66 -2.39 3.18
C ARG A 7 -8.88 -2.08 2.32
N SER A 8 -9.50 -0.91 2.51
CA SER A 8 -10.65 -0.50 1.70
C SER A 8 -10.31 -0.39 0.21
N ILE A 9 -9.10 0.07 -0.13
CA ILE A 9 -8.63 0.14 -1.52
C ILE A 9 -8.45 -1.27 -2.09
N ILE A 10 -7.77 -2.15 -1.36
CA ILE A 10 -7.55 -3.54 -1.78
C ILE A 10 -8.90 -4.25 -2.02
N GLN A 11 -9.85 -4.11 -1.09
CA GLN A 11 -11.18 -4.71 -1.19
C GLN A 11 -11.99 -4.14 -2.36
N ALA A 12 -11.92 -2.83 -2.60
CA ALA A 12 -12.55 -2.21 -3.77
C ALA A 12 -11.98 -2.78 -5.08
N CYS A 13 -10.65 -2.89 -5.18
CA CYS A 13 -10.00 -3.49 -6.34
C CYS A 13 -10.35 -4.97 -6.53
N GLN A 14 -10.48 -5.74 -5.44
CA GLN A 14 -10.91 -7.14 -5.50
C GLN A 14 -12.33 -7.24 -6.07
N GLN A 15 -13.27 -6.43 -5.55
CA GLN A 15 -14.65 -6.42 -6.04
C GLN A 15 -14.74 -6.00 -7.51
N ASP A 16 -13.98 -4.99 -7.94
CA ASP A 16 -13.94 -4.55 -9.33
C ASP A 16 -13.36 -5.64 -10.24
N THR A 17 -12.33 -6.35 -9.78
CA THR A 17 -11.72 -7.47 -10.53
C THR A 17 -12.71 -8.63 -10.70
N GLU A 18 -13.45 -8.99 -9.64
CA GLU A 18 -14.50 -10.02 -9.70
C GLU A 18 -15.65 -9.62 -10.64
N ASN A 19 -16.06 -8.35 -10.60
CA ASN A 19 -17.09 -7.83 -11.51
C ASN A 19 -16.63 -7.91 -12.98
N LEU A 20 -15.37 -7.56 -13.26
CA LEU A 20 -14.80 -7.63 -14.60
C LEU A 20 -14.65 -9.08 -15.09
N GLN A 21 -14.31 -10.03 -14.22
CA GLN A 21 -14.28 -11.46 -14.57
C GLN A 21 -15.67 -11.96 -14.99
N GLN A 22 -16.72 -11.63 -14.23
CA GLN A 22 -18.10 -12.02 -14.55
C GLN A 22 -18.58 -11.42 -15.88
N VAL A 23 -18.15 -10.22 -16.23
CA VAL A 23 -18.46 -9.59 -17.53
C VAL A 23 -17.70 -10.29 -18.66
N ASN A 24 -16.41 -10.56 -18.49
CA ASN A 24 -15.55 -11.15 -19.51
C ASN A 24 -15.85 -12.63 -19.81
N GLU A 25 -16.36 -13.39 -18.84
CA GLU A 25 -16.86 -14.76 -19.07
C GLU A 25 -17.95 -14.81 -20.15
N ASN A 26 -18.70 -13.71 -20.33
CA ASN A 26 -19.71 -13.59 -21.38
C ASN A 26 -19.13 -13.25 -22.76
N GLU A 27 -17.90 -12.72 -22.84
CA GLU A 27 -17.29 -12.17 -24.07
C GLU A 27 -16.14 -13.01 -24.67
N LYS A 28 -15.72 -14.12 -24.03
CA LYS A 28 -14.70 -15.07 -24.53
C LYS A 28 -13.35 -14.43 -24.94
N GLN A 29 -12.84 -13.47 -24.16
CA GLN A 29 -11.48 -12.95 -24.34
C GLN A 29 -10.52 -13.63 -23.34
N ASN A 30 -9.74 -14.61 -23.81
CA ASN A 30 -8.89 -15.44 -22.94
C ASN A 30 -7.70 -14.67 -22.33
N GLU A 31 -7.05 -13.76 -23.06
CA GLU A 31 -5.86 -13.04 -22.56
C GLU A 31 -6.19 -12.11 -21.38
N THR A 32 -7.32 -11.41 -21.43
CA THR A 32 -7.77 -10.52 -20.34
C THR A 32 -8.18 -11.29 -19.08
N GLN A 33 -8.55 -12.57 -19.21
CA GLN A 33 -8.96 -13.39 -18.08
C GLN A 33 -7.77 -13.88 -17.26
N GLU A 34 -6.66 -14.24 -17.90
CA GLU A 34 -5.42 -14.64 -17.21
C GLU A 34 -4.84 -13.49 -16.38
N ASP A 35 -4.80 -12.27 -16.94
CA ASP A 35 -4.32 -11.08 -16.23
C ASP A 35 -5.17 -10.75 -14.99
N LEU A 36 -6.49 -10.90 -15.07
CA LEU A 36 -7.40 -10.67 -13.94
C LEU A 36 -7.19 -11.70 -12.82
N VAL A 37 -6.89 -12.96 -13.17
CA VAL A 37 -6.57 -14.00 -12.17
C VAL A 37 -5.26 -13.69 -11.45
N ILE A 38 -4.24 -13.26 -12.19
CA ILE A 38 -2.95 -12.82 -11.61
C ILE A 38 -3.16 -11.63 -10.67
N LEU A 39 -3.96 -10.64 -11.09
CA LEU A 39 -4.26 -9.47 -10.27
C LEU A 39 -4.99 -9.85 -8.98
N GLN A 40 -5.96 -10.77 -9.05
CA GLN A 40 -6.69 -11.25 -7.86
C GLN A 40 -5.76 -11.97 -6.88
N ASP A 41 -4.84 -12.80 -7.37
CA ASP A 41 -3.82 -13.46 -6.54
C ASP A 41 -2.90 -12.44 -5.84
N ILE A 42 -2.44 -11.41 -6.57
CA ILE A 42 -1.64 -10.33 -6.00
C ILE A 42 -2.41 -9.57 -4.91
N LEU A 43 -3.67 -9.19 -5.17
CA LEU A 43 -4.50 -8.48 -4.19
C LEU A 43 -4.77 -9.32 -2.95
N TYR A 44 -5.01 -10.62 -3.11
CA TYR A 44 -5.15 -11.55 -1.99
C TYR A 44 -3.87 -11.62 -1.15
N LYS A 45 -2.69 -11.75 -1.80
CA LYS A 45 -1.39 -11.73 -1.12
C LYS A 45 -1.19 -10.43 -0.33
N MET A 46 -1.56 -9.27 -0.89
CA MET A 46 -1.50 -7.98 -0.20
C MET A 46 -2.35 -7.98 1.07
N GLU A 47 -3.60 -8.45 0.99
CA GLU A 47 -4.51 -8.50 2.14
C GLU A 47 -4.03 -9.49 3.22
N LEU A 48 -3.51 -10.64 2.81
CA LEU A 48 -2.95 -11.64 3.72
C LEU A 48 -1.75 -11.07 4.51
N ILE A 49 -0.81 -10.42 3.82
CA ILE A 49 0.35 -9.79 4.46
C ILE A 49 -0.09 -8.63 5.35
N LEU A 50 -0.95 -7.73 4.85
CA LEU A 50 -1.40 -6.55 5.58
C LEU A 50 -2.11 -6.95 6.88
N SER A 51 -3.02 -7.93 6.82
CA SER A 51 -3.74 -8.40 8.00
C SER A 51 -2.82 -9.05 9.05
N LEU A 52 -1.79 -9.79 8.62
CA LEU A 52 -0.81 -10.35 9.55
C LEU A 52 0.07 -9.26 10.17
N VAL A 53 0.55 -8.30 9.36
CA VAL A 53 1.38 -7.19 9.84
C VAL A 53 0.61 -6.29 10.80
N GLU A 54 -0.66 -6.00 10.49
CA GLU A 54 -1.55 -5.30 11.40
C GLU A 54 -1.65 -6.01 12.74
N LEU A 55 -1.89 -7.32 12.72
CA LEU A 55 -2.00 -8.12 13.94
C LEU A 55 -0.70 -8.12 14.76
N LEU A 56 0.46 -8.28 14.12
CA LEU A 56 1.72 -8.51 14.81
C LEU A 56 2.48 -7.23 15.19
N PHE A 57 2.29 -6.11 14.48
CA PHE A 57 3.06 -4.88 14.69
C PHE A 57 2.18 -3.70 15.14
N ILE A 58 0.96 -3.59 14.62
CA ILE A 58 0.10 -2.41 14.80
C ILE A 58 -0.82 -2.60 16.01
N ASP A 59 -1.65 -3.65 15.98
CA ASP A 59 -2.64 -4.01 17.00
C ASP A 59 -2.02 -4.85 18.13
N THR A 60 -0.75 -4.61 18.43
CA THR A 60 -0.06 -5.26 19.55
C THR A 60 -0.68 -4.83 20.87
N MET A 61 -1.62 -5.64 21.35
CA MET A 61 -2.17 -5.57 22.69
C MET A 61 -1.03 -5.66 23.71
N SER A 62 -1.14 -4.94 24.82
CA SER A 62 -0.08 -4.75 25.83
C SER A 62 0.55 -6.04 26.37
N ASP A 63 -0.17 -7.17 26.27
CA ASP A 63 0.19 -8.41 26.95
C ASP A 63 0.74 -9.50 25.99
N GLY A 64 0.77 -9.25 24.67
CA GLY A 64 1.47 -10.09 23.69
C GLY A 64 0.84 -11.46 23.38
N HIS A 65 -0.39 -11.72 23.85
CA HIS A 65 -1.15 -12.93 23.55
C HIS A 65 -1.95 -12.77 22.25
N LEU A 66 -1.56 -13.53 21.22
CA LEU A 66 -2.02 -13.32 19.85
C LEU A 66 -2.79 -14.51 19.27
N LEU A 67 -2.81 -15.66 19.96
CA LEU A 67 -3.31 -16.91 19.36
C LEU A 67 -4.76 -16.83 18.91
N ASN A 68 -5.67 -16.28 19.73
CA ASN A 68 -7.07 -16.14 19.33
C ASN A 68 -7.23 -15.26 18.07
N GLN A 69 -6.37 -14.25 17.91
CA GLN A 69 -6.37 -13.42 16.71
C GLN A 69 -5.75 -14.13 15.51
N LEU A 70 -4.70 -14.93 15.71
CA LEU A 70 -4.13 -15.80 14.67
C LEU A 70 -5.13 -16.86 14.21
N VAL A 71 -5.91 -17.43 15.12
CA VAL A 71 -7.02 -18.34 14.80
C VAL A 71 -8.03 -17.62 13.93
N LYS A 72 -8.50 -16.43 14.31
CA LYS A 72 -9.41 -15.62 13.49
C LYS A 72 -8.82 -15.26 12.11
N TRP A 73 -7.52 -14.97 12.06
CA TRP A 73 -6.81 -14.69 10.81
C TRP A 73 -6.81 -15.92 9.88
N ILE A 74 -6.55 -17.12 10.40
CA ILE A 74 -6.70 -18.37 9.63
C ILE A 74 -8.16 -18.57 9.18
N GLN A 75 -9.12 -18.35 10.08
CA GLN A 75 -10.54 -18.53 9.75
C GLN A 75 -11.01 -17.59 8.63
N LEU A 76 -10.44 -16.38 8.56
CA LEU A 76 -10.74 -15.38 7.52
C LEU A 76 -10.15 -15.75 6.16
N HIS A 77 -8.88 -16.17 6.13
CA HIS A 77 -8.15 -16.40 4.87
C HIS A 77 -8.29 -17.81 4.30
N PHE A 78 -8.73 -18.79 5.11
CA PHE A 78 -8.89 -20.19 4.69
C PHE A 78 -10.34 -20.69 4.81
N PRO A 79 -11.30 -20.12 4.05
CA PRO A 79 -12.72 -20.48 4.13
C PRO A 79 -13.05 -21.83 3.48
N GLN A 80 -12.06 -22.60 3.02
CA GLN A 80 -12.26 -23.88 2.31
C GLN A 80 -13.17 -24.87 3.06
N HIS A 81 -13.01 -24.95 4.39
CA HIS A 81 -13.80 -25.87 5.22
C HIS A 81 -15.22 -25.37 5.43
N ASP A 82 -15.46 -24.06 5.42
CA ASP A 82 -16.83 -23.50 5.44
C ASP A 82 -17.57 -23.81 4.15
N ARG A 83 -16.91 -23.62 3.01
CA ARG A 83 -17.47 -23.94 1.69
C ARG A 83 -17.79 -25.43 1.59
N LYS A 84 -16.87 -26.31 2.04
CA LYS A 84 -17.10 -27.76 2.10
C LYS A 84 -18.23 -28.13 3.06
N LYS A 85 -18.32 -27.50 4.23
CA LYS A 85 -19.40 -27.69 5.20
C LYS A 85 -20.77 -27.42 4.58
N GLU A 86 -20.92 -26.31 3.87
CA GLU A 86 -22.18 -25.98 3.18
C GLU A 86 -22.58 -27.07 2.16
N VAL A 87 -21.63 -27.52 1.34
CA VAL A 87 -21.86 -28.60 0.36
C VAL A 87 -22.25 -29.91 1.04
N VAL A 88 -21.54 -30.29 2.11
CA VAL A 88 -21.81 -31.53 2.87
C VAL A 88 -23.20 -31.49 3.51
N LEU A 89 -23.59 -30.37 4.13
CA LEU A 89 -24.87 -30.22 4.80
C LEU A 89 -26.06 -30.14 3.83
N GLN A 90 -25.84 -29.70 2.59
CA GLN A 90 -26.85 -29.71 1.53
C GLN A 90 -27.09 -31.10 0.93
N SER A 91 -26.22 -32.08 1.19
CA SER A 91 -26.42 -33.45 0.70
C SER A 91 -27.57 -34.16 1.42
N ASP A 92 -28.26 -35.07 0.72
CA ASP A 92 -29.39 -35.82 1.27
C ASP A 92 -29.06 -36.60 2.56
N ARG A 93 -27.80 -37.05 2.68
CA ARG A 93 -27.27 -37.78 3.84
C ARG A 93 -25.88 -37.27 4.21
N PRO A 94 -25.79 -36.18 4.99
CA PRO A 94 -24.52 -35.55 5.32
C PRO A 94 -23.51 -36.50 5.96
N HIS A 95 -23.97 -37.38 6.87
CA HIS A 95 -23.13 -38.34 7.57
C HIS A 95 -22.46 -39.42 6.68
N LEU A 96 -22.96 -39.64 5.45
CA LEU A 96 -22.36 -40.57 4.49
C LEU A 96 -21.50 -39.87 3.44
N HIS A 97 -21.46 -38.54 3.46
CA HIS A 97 -20.67 -37.79 2.49
C HIS A 97 -19.17 -38.08 2.71
N PRO A 98 -18.38 -38.34 1.64
CA PRO A 98 -16.96 -38.69 1.77
C PRO A 98 -16.15 -37.64 2.54
N ASP A 99 -16.48 -36.36 2.34
CA ASP A 99 -15.80 -35.25 3.02
C ASP A 99 -16.38 -34.90 4.40
N TYR A 100 -17.37 -35.63 4.92
CA TYR A 100 -18.01 -35.29 6.19
C TYR A 100 -17.00 -35.19 7.34
N TRP A 101 -16.26 -36.26 7.59
CA TRP A 101 -15.29 -36.29 8.69
C TRP A 101 -14.09 -35.37 8.44
N ASN A 102 -13.62 -35.27 7.20
CA ASN A 102 -12.56 -34.33 6.81
C ASN A 102 -12.96 -32.88 7.12
N THR A 103 -14.22 -32.53 6.86
CA THR A 103 -14.76 -31.21 7.16
C THR A 103 -14.88 -30.99 8.67
N VAL A 104 -15.37 -31.99 9.42
CA VAL A 104 -15.42 -31.92 10.90
C VAL A 104 -14.02 -31.73 11.50
N TYR A 105 -13.03 -32.51 11.07
CA TYR A 105 -11.65 -32.36 11.53
C TYR A 105 -11.06 -31.00 11.13
N GLY A 106 -11.29 -30.55 9.90
CA GLY A 106 -10.87 -29.24 9.42
C GLY A 106 -11.47 -28.09 10.23
N SER A 107 -12.76 -28.16 10.57
CA SER A 107 -13.43 -27.18 11.43
C SER A 107 -12.85 -27.17 12.84
N VAL A 108 -12.56 -28.34 13.44
CA VAL A 108 -11.91 -28.42 14.76
C VAL A 108 -10.50 -27.83 14.72
N LEU A 109 -9.69 -28.19 13.70
CA LEU A 109 -8.32 -27.68 13.53
C LEU A 109 -8.30 -26.15 13.35
N GLN A 110 -9.26 -25.58 12.61
CA GLN A 110 -9.43 -24.12 12.49
C GLN A 110 -10.00 -23.44 13.74
N GLY A 111 -10.36 -24.18 14.79
CA GLY A 111 -10.99 -23.64 15.98
C GLY A 111 -12.46 -23.22 15.81
N LYS A 112 -13.13 -23.64 14.72
CA LYS A 112 -14.57 -23.45 14.48
C LYS A 112 -15.37 -24.56 15.15
N LEU A 113 -15.34 -24.57 16.48
CA LEU A 113 -15.93 -25.65 17.26
C LEU A 113 -17.46 -25.72 17.11
N ASP A 114 -18.13 -24.57 16.97
CA ASP A 114 -19.58 -24.53 16.81
C ASP A 114 -20.03 -25.16 15.48
N ASP A 115 -19.24 -25.00 14.41
CA ASP A 115 -19.50 -25.66 13.13
C ASP A 115 -19.32 -27.18 13.22
N ALA A 116 -18.26 -27.63 13.90
CA ALA A 116 -18.04 -29.05 14.15
C ALA A 116 -19.19 -29.65 14.97
N ARG A 117 -19.65 -28.94 16.01
CA ARG A 117 -20.79 -29.34 16.85
C ARG A 117 -22.09 -29.40 16.06
N LEU A 118 -22.35 -28.40 15.20
CA LEU A 118 -23.51 -28.39 14.31
C LEU A 118 -23.52 -29.63 13.40
N MET A 119 -22.39 -29.94 12.76
CA MET A 119 -22.27 -31.13 11.92
C MET A 119 -22.53 -32.41 12.72
N LEU A 120 -21.88 -32.57 13.88
CA LEU A 120 -22.04 -33.74 14.76
C LEU A 120 -23.47 -33.90 15.27
N SER A 121 -24.18 -32.80 15.53
CA SER A 121 -25.59 -32.83 15.97
C SER A 121 -26.55 -33.35 14.90
N ASN A 122 -26.17 -33.23 13.62
CA ASN A 122 -26.94 -33.77 12.49
C ASN A 122 -26.60 -35.24 12.19
N HIS A 123 -25.68 -35.86 12.93
CA HIS A 123 -25.32 -37.26 12.76
C HIS A 123 -26.41 -38.18 13.34
N PRO A 124 -26.76 -39.32 12.71
CA PRO A 124 -27.78 -40.24 13.24
C PRO A 124 -27.51 -40.77 14.66
N SER A 125 -26.26 -40.75 15.09
CA SER A 125 -25.81 -41.17 16.42
C SER A 125 -25.57 -40.01 17.39
N ALA A 126 -26.05 -38.80 17.09
CA ALA A 126 -25.82 -37.60 17.91
C ALA A 126 -26.27 -37.77 19.37
N ASP A 127 -27.35 -38.52 19.61
CA ASP A 127 -27.89 -38.78 20.96
C ASP A 127 -27.12 -39.86 21.75
N THR A 128 -26.09 -40.47 21.16
CA THR A 128 -25.29 -41.48 21.86
C THR A 128 -24.27 -40.86 22.80
N ASP A 129 -23.97 -41.54 23.91
CA ASP A 129 -23.05 -41.06 24.94
C ASP A 129 -21.68 -40.59 24.40
N PRO A 130 -21.01 -41.30 23.45
CA PRO A 130 -19.75 -40.83 22.88
C PRO A 130 -19.87 -39.50 22.10
N PHE A 131 -20.99 -39.27 21.39
CA PHE A 131 -21.21 -38.03 20.65
C PHE A 131 -21.51 -36.86 21.61
N LEU A 132 -22.37 -37.09 22.60
CA LEU A 132 -22.67 -36.09 23.64
C LEU A 132 -21.43 -35.72 24.44
N SER A 133 -20.57 -36.70 24.72
CA SER A 133 -19.29 -36.48 25.40
C SER A 133 -18.34 -35.58 24.59
N ILE A 134 -18.19 -35.82 23.27
CA ILE A 134 -17.40 -34.94 22.40
C ILE A 134 -18.02 -33.54 22.29
N ASP A 135 -19.35 -33.42 22.10
CA ASP A 135 -20.02 -32.12 22.05
C ASP A 135 -19.76 -31.31 23.34
N GLU A 136 -19.81 -31.98 24.49
CA GLU A 136 -19.50 -31.37 25.78
C GLU A 136 -18.05 -30.85 25.85
N LEU A 137 -17.08 -31.65 25.42
CA LEU A 137 -15.66 -31.25 25.40
C LEU A 137 -15.43 -30.06 24.46
N LEU A 138 -16.01 -30.09 23.25
CA LEU A 138 -15.92 -29.00 22.28
C LEU A 138 -16.54 -27.71 22.82
N ARG A 139 -17.73 -27.81 23.43
CA ARG A 139 -18.45 -26.67 24.02
C ARG A 139 -17.71 -26.04 25.20
N LYS A 140 -17.02 -26.87 26.00
CA LYS A 140 -16.30 -26.43 27.21
C LYS A 140 -14.88 -25.92 26.93
N MET A 141 -14.40 -26.01 25.69
CA MET A 141 -13.05 -25.55 25.34
C MET A 141 -12.87 -24.07 25.68
N PRO A 142 -11.90 -23.70 26.53
CA PRO A 142 -11.72 -22.33 26.95
C PRO A 142 -10.94 -21.52 25.91
N PHE A 143 -11.43 -20.31 25.61
CA PHE A 143 -10.75 -19.33 24.75
C PHE A 143 -10.29 -18.12 25.56
N PHE A 144 -9.06 -17.67 25.33
CA PHE A 144 -8.55 -16.50 26.01
C PHE A 144 -9.21 -15.22 25.47
N GLN A 145 -9.72 -14.40 26.39
CA GLN A 145 -10.29 -13.09 26.11
C GLN A 145 -9.55 -12.04 26.93
N VAL A 146 -8.84 -11.14 26.24
CA VAL A 146 -8.00 -10.11 26.88
C VAL A 146 -8.79 -9.20 27.82
N TYR A 147 -10.04 -8.88 27.47
CA TYR A 147 -10.94 -8.05 28.29
C TYR A 147 -11.90 -8.87 29.16
N GLY A 148 -11.68 -10.18 29.27
CA GLY A 148 -12.56 -11.10 30.01
C GLY A 148 -12.40 -11.06 31.53
N GLY A 149 -11.46 -10.27 32.06
CA GLY A 149 -11.20 -10.12 33.50
C GLY A 149 -10.56 -11.35 34.18
N VAL A 150 -10.24 -12.40 33.42
CA VAL A 150 -9.56 -13.60 33.91
C VAL A 150 -8.05 -13.45 33.75
N SER A 151 -7.29 -13.77 34.78
CA SER A 151 -5.83 -13.73 34.69
C SER A 151 -5.31 -14.82 33.74
N ILE A 152 -4.12 -14.62 33.18
CA ILE A 152 -3.50 -15.61 32.27
C ILE A 152 -3.30 -16.96 33.00
N GLY A 153 -2.86 -16.93 34.25
CA GLY A 153 -2.66 -18.14 35.04
C GLY A 153 -3.97 -18.88 35.32
N ASP A 154 -5.06 -18.17 35.59
CA ASP A 154 -6.39 -18.78 35.75
C ASP A 154 -6.90 -19.39 34.45
N PHE A 155 -6.64 -18.74 33.32
CA PHE A 155 -6.97 -19.26 32.00
C PHE A 155 -6.16 -20.53 31.69
N GLU A 156 -4.84 -20.51 31.89
CA GLU A 156 -3.97 -21.67 31.69
C GLU A 156 -4.41 -22.85 32.56
N ALA A 157 -4.75 -22.61 33.83
CA ALA A 157 -5.27 -23.65 34.72
C ALA A 157 -6.58 -24.26 34.21
N ARG A 158 -7.52 -23.44 33.72
CA ARG A 158 -8.78 -23.92 33.13
C ARG A 158 -8.55 -24.72 31.84
N TRP A 159 -7.63 -24.26 31.00
CA TRP A 159 -7.29 -24.94 29.76
C TRP A 159 -6.60 -26.27 30.01
N GLN A 160 -5.64 -26.32 30.94
CA GLN A 160 -4.98 -27.56 31.37
C GLN A 160 -5.98 -28.55 31.96
N HIS A 161 -6.88 -28.09 32.84
CA HIS A 161 -7.94 -28.95 33.39
C HIS A 161 -8.85 -29.51 32.29
N TRP A 162 -9.22 -28.69 31.30
CA TRP A 162 -10.01 -29.13 30.15
C TRP A 162 -9.25 -30.17 29.30
N GLN A 163 -7.97 -29.97 29.06
CA GLN A 163 -7.14 -30.90 28.29
C GLN A 163 -6.97 -32.24 29.03
N SER A 164 -6.69 -32.22 30.33
CA SER A 164 -6.61 -33.43 31.17
C SER A 164 -7.92 -34.21 31.18
N GLU A 165 -9.07 -33.53 31.12
CA GLU A 165 -10.38 -34.20 30.99
C GLU A 165 -10.54 -34.88 29.62
N CYS A 166 -10.02 -34.29 28.54
CA CYS A 166 -9.99 -34.93 27.22
C CYS A 166 -9.11 -36.20 27.25
N GLU A 167 -7.92 -36.11 27.83
CA GLU A 167 -6.98 -37.23 27.99
C GLU A 167 -7.58 -38.36 28.81
N ARG A 168 -8.18 -38.04 29.97
CA ARG A 168 -8.85 -39.01 30.84
C ARG A 168 -9.93 -39.79 30.11
N ARG A 169 -10.83 -39.11 29.39
CA ARG A 169 -11.91 -39.77 28.62
C ARG A 169 -11.37 -40.64 27.48
N LEU A 170 -10.25 -40.24 26.88
CA LEU A 170 -9.57 -41.02 25.85
C LEU A 170 -8.96 -42.31 26.43
N GLU A 171 -8.30 -42.21 27.59
CA GLU A 171 -7.68 -43.34 28.30
C GLU A 171 -8.71 -44.33 28.84
N GLU A 172 -9.84 -43.84 29.36
CA GLU A 172 -10.96 -44.66 29.81
C GLU A 172 -11.70 -45.36 28.66
N GLY A 173 -11.35 -45.06 27.41
CA GLY A 173 -11.90 -45.74 26.23
C GLY A 173 -13.32 -45.32 25.87
N HIS A 174 -13.77 -44.13 26.29
CA HIS A 174 -15.12 -43.61 26.01
C HIS A 174 -15.45 -43.56 24.50
N PHE A 175 -14.42 -43.45 23.65
CA PHE A 175 -14.54 -43.35 22.20
C PHE A 175 -14.08 -44.60 21.44
N ALA A 176 -13.82 -45.72 22.12
CA ALA A 176 -13.26 -46.93 21.50
C ALA A 176 -14.13 -47.48 20.35
N ASN A 177 -15.44 -47.22 20.39
CA ASN A 177 -16.40 -47.68 19.39
C ASN A 177 -16.43 -46.81 18.11
N SER A 178 -15.79 -45.64 18.10
CA SER A 178 -15.76 -44.74 16.94
C SER A 178 -14.38 -44.13 16.76
N HIS A 179 -13.64 -44.64 15.77
CA HIS A 179 -12.33 -44.11 15.41
C HIS A 179 -12.39 -42.61 15.07
N SER A 180 -13.49 -42.15 14.47
CA SER A 180 -13.63 -40.74 14.09
C SER A 180 -13.76 -39.82 15.31
N LEU A 181 -14.54 -40.20 16.32
CA LEU A 181 -14.63 -39.43 17.57
C LEU A 181 -13.33 -39.52 18.37
N GLN A 182 -12.66 -40.68 18.35
CA GLN A 182 -11.35 -40.84 18.95
C GLN A 182 -10.32 -39.88 18.32
N THR A 183 -10.36 -39.70 16.99
CA THR A 183 -9.52 -38.74 16.27
C THR A 183 -9.80 -37.30 16.73
N ILE A 184 -11.08 -36.91 16.88
CA ILE A 184 -11.44 -35.58 17.43
C ILE A 184 -10.82 -35.42 18.83
N CYS A 185 -11.03 -36.39 19.73
CA CYS A 185 -10.49 -36.30 21.08
C CYS A 185 -8.96 -36.23 21.09
N LYS A 186 -8.27 -36.98 20.22
CA LYS A 186 -6.80 -36.90 20.07
C LYS A 186 -6.33 -35.52 19.62
N ILE A 187 -7.06 -34.85 18.71
CA ILE A 187 -6.79 -33.45 18.35
C ILE A 187 -6.96 -32.55 19.58
N LEU A 188 -8.04 -32.71 20.35
CA LEU A 188 -8.29 -31.91 21.55
C LEU A 188 -7.21 -32.11 22.62
N CYS A 189 -6.64 -33.31 22.73
CA CYS A 189 -5.50 -33.60 23.59
C CYS A 189 -4.18 -32.99 23.08
N GLY A 190 -4.13 -32.45 21.86
CA GLY A 190 -2.90 -31.92 21.26
C GLY A 190 -1.94 -33.01 20.76
N ASP A 191 -2.44 -34.19 20.40
CA ASP A 191 -1.63 -35.27 19.85
C ASP A 191 -1.03 -34.88 18.49
N LEU A 192 0.28 -34.56 18.50
CA LEU A 192 1.01 -34.12 17.33
C LEU A 192 1.04 -35.16 16.20
N GLU A 193 0.99 -36.45 16.52
CA GLU A 193 0.98 -37.51 15.51
C GLU A 193 -0.33 -37.51 14.73
N THR A 194 -1.46 -37.36 15.43
CA THR A 194 -2.79 -37.24 14.81
C THR A 194 -2.91 -35.96 13.99
N ILE A 195 -2.45 -34.82 14.50
CA ILE A 195 -2.45 -33.54 13.76
C ILE A 195 -1.61 -33.67 12.48
N SER A 196 -0.44 -34.32 12.55
CA SER A 196 0.43 -34.53 11.38
C SER A 196 -0.20 -35.45 10.34
N LYS A 197 -1.01 -36.44 10.75
CA LYS A 197 -1.77 -37.29 9.82
C LYS A 197 -2.87 -36.54 9.07
N LEU A 198 -3.37 -35.45 9.66
CA LEU A 198 -4.42 -34.60 9.10
C LEU A 198 -3.87 -33.36 8.37
N MET A 199 -2.56 -33.33 8.10
CA MET A 199 -1.88 -32.22 7.44
C MET A 199 -2.43 -31.93 6.04
N ASN A 200 -2.98 -32.95 5.36
CA ASN A 200 -3.69 -32.78 4.08
C ASN A 200 -4.97 -31.94 4.17
N LEU A 201 -5.50 -31.68 5.37
CA LEU A 201 -6.63 -30.78 5.59
C LEU A 201 -6.17 -29.33 5.83
N MET A 202 -4.87 -29.10 5.95
CA MET A 202 -4.25 -27.81 6.21
C MET A 202 -3.34 -27.44 5.04
N ASP A 203 -3.78 -26.49 4.22
CA ASP A 203 -3.08 -26.16 2.97
C ASP A 203 -1.80 -25.37 3.19
N THR A 204 -1.41 -25.01 4.42
CA THR A 204 -0.26 -24.13 4.69
C THR A 204 0.41 -24.41 6.03
N TRP A 205 1.71 -24.16 6.13
CA TRP A 205 2.49 -24.34 7.37
C TRP A 205 1.99 -23.45 8.51
N TYR A 206 1.49 -22.25 8.20
CA TYR A 206 0.97 -21.35 9.21
C TYR A 206 -0.43 -21.77 9.70
N HIS A 207 -1.25 -22.44 8.89
CA HIS A 207 -2.47 -23.11 9.37
C HIS A 207 -2.09 -24.25 10.32
N LEU A 208 -1.13 -25.12 9.96
CA LEU A 208 -0.62 -26.17 10.85
C LEU A 208 -0.07 -25.60 12.16
N MET A 209 0.72 -24.53 12.09
CA MET A 209 1.27 -23.86 13.26
C MET A 209 0.17 -23.40 14.21
N VAL A 210 -0.81 -22.65 13.71
CA VAL A 210 -1.90 -22.09 14.54
C VAL A 210 -2.75 -23.20 15.15
N SER A 211 -3.10 -24.23 14.37
CA SER A 211 -3.84 -25.41 14.86
C SER A 211 -3.06 -26.14 15.95
N THR A 212 -1.75 -26.33 15.77
CA THR A 212 -0.90 -26.98 16.78
C THR A 212 -0.83 -26.15 18.06
N LEU A 213 -0.66 -24.83 17.95
CA LEU A 213 -0.61 -23.93 19.11
C LEU A 213 -1.93 -23.91 19.88
N LEU A 214 -3.07 -23.97 19.17
CA LEU A 214 -4.41 -24.01 19.76
C LEU A 214 -4.61 -25.17 20.75
N PHE A 215 -4.06 -26.34 20.43
CA PHE A 215 -4.20 -27.56 21.24
C PHE A 215 -2.97 -27.90 22.09
N THR A 216 -1.90 -27.11 22.05
CA THR A 216 -0.68 -27.38 22.85
C THR A 216 -0.26 -26.22 23.75
N LYS A 217 -0.38 -24.97 23.28
CA LYS A 217 0.14 -23.78 23.96
C LYS A 217 -0.77 -22.56 23.70
N PRO A 218 -1.91 -22.45 24.41
CA PRO A 218 -2.93 -21.45 24.12
C PRO A 218 -2.50 -20.00 24.43
N THR A 219 -1.45 -19.83 25.24
CA THR A 219 -0.92 -18.53 25.71
C THR A 219 0.40 -18.14 25.05
N VAL A 220 0.70 -18.71 23.87
CA VAL A 220 1.92 -18.39 23.10
C VAL A 220 2.12 -16.88 22.92
N LYS A 221 3.36 -16.44 23.14
CA LYS A 221 3.80 -15.06 22.96
C LYS A 221 4.50 -14.87 21.61
N LEU A 222 4.51 -13.64 21.11
CA LEU A 222 5.11 -13.28 19.82
C LEU A 222 6.51 -13.88 19.59
N PHE A 223 7.43 -13.76 20.55
CA PHE A 223 8.80 -14.24 20.41
C PHE A 223 8.95 -15.77 20.34
N HIS A 224 7.89 -16.53 20.64
CA HIS A 224 7.86 -17.99 20.48
C HIS A 224 7.26 -18.41 19.13
N LEU A 225 6.65 -17.50 18.36
CA LEU A 225 6.08 -17.81 17.05
C LEU A 225 7.14 -18.23 16.03
N SER A 226 8.34 -17.65 16.10
CA SER A 226 9.47 -18.08 15.26
C SER A 226 9.72 -19.59 15.38
N ASN A 227 9.86 -20.11 16.61
CA ASN A 227 10.12 -21.53 16.83
C ASN A 227 8.95 -22.40 16.33
N ALA A 228 7.71 -21.99 16.62
CA ALA A 228 6.52 -22.70 16.16
C ALA A 228 6.40 -22.71 14.62
N SER A 229 6.83 -21.63 13.96
CA SER A 229 6.85 -21.51 12.50
C SER A 229 7.83 -22.50 11.89
N GLN A 230 9.08 -22.53 12.40
CA GLN A 230 10.11 -23.46 11.95
C GLN A 230 9.69 -24.92 12.18
N ASP A 231 9.11 -25.21 13.35
CA ASP A 231 8.57 -26.53 13.68
C ASP A 231 7.48 -26.99 12.69
N ALA A 232 6.60 -26.08 12.25
CA ALA A 232 5.56 -26.38 11.28
C ALA A 232 6.11 -26.55 9.86
N ILE A 233 7.06 -25.71 9.45
CA ILE A 233 7.74 -25.77 8.15
C ILE A 233 8.48 -27.11 8.00
N VAL A 234 9.23 -27.55 9.02
CA VAL A 234 9.94 -28.83 9.00
C VAL A 234 8.97 -30.01 8.86
N ARG A 235 7.79 -29.93 9.49
CA ARG A 235 6.76 -30.97 9.37
C ARG A 235 6.11 -31.02 7.99
N MET A 236 5.98 -29.88 7.31
CA MET A 236 5.39 -29.78 5.96
C MET A 236 6.40 -29.89 4.82
N GLN A 237 7.70 -30.09 5.12
CA GLN A 237 8.78 -30.01 4.15
C GLN A 237 8.59 -30.92 2.91
N ASP A 238 7.96 -32.09 3.08
CA ASP A 238 7.71 -33.03 1.98
C ASP A 238 6.45 -32.69 1.15
N GLN A 239 5.57 -31.82 1.64
CA GLN A 239 4.28 -31.50 1.02
C GLN A 239 4.22 -30.11 0.41
N GLN A 240 5.08 -29.17 0.84
CA GLN A 240 5.03 -27.79 0.40
C GLN A 240 6.39 -27.25 -0.01
N VAL A 241 6.40 -26.55 -1.14
CA VAL A 241 7.53 -25.72 -1.54
C VAL A 241 7.37 -24.34 -0.92
N ILE A 242 8.39 -23.87 -0.20
CA ILE A 242 8.42 -22.53 0.37
C ILE A 242 8.42 -21.50 -0.76
N THR A 243 7.43 -20.63 -0.75
CA THR A 243 7.24 -19.55 -1.72
C THR A 243 7.83 -18.22 -1.23
N ALA A 244 7.94 -17.22 -2.10
CA ALA A 244 8.36 -15.88 -1.71
C ALA A 244 7.40 -15.24 -0.68
N LEU A 245 6.10 -15.55 -0.77
CA LEU A 245 5.10 -15.12 0.23
C LEU A 245 5.41 -15.72 1.60
N ASP A 246 5.81 -16.99 1.67
CA ASP A 246 6.15 -17.65 2.93
C ASP A 246 7.34 -16.98 3.63
N HIS A 247 8.31 -16.47 2.87
CA HIS A 247 9.41 -15.69 3.44
C HIS A 247 8.94 -14.39 4.10
N VAL A 248 7.95 -13.69 3.51
CA VAL A 248 7.33 -12.50 4.12
C VAL A 248 6.59 -12.88 5.41
N LEU A 249 5.77 -13.93 5.37
CA LEU A 249 4.98 -14.37 6.53
C LEU A 249 5.88 -14.86 7.66
N LEU A 250 6.94 -15.61 7.35
CA LEU A 250 7.93 -16.07 8.32
C LEU A 250 8.66 -14.88 8.98
N ALA A 251 9.11 -13.90 8.19
CA ALA A 251 9.74 -12.70 8.71
C ALA A 251 8.79 -11.93 9.66
N ALA A 252 7.50 -11.90 9.34
CA ALA A 252 6.49 -11.30 10.21
C ALA A 252 6.36 -12.08 11.54
N MET A 253 6.31 -13.42 11.49
CA MET A 253 6.26 -14.28 12.69
C MET A 253 7.53 -14.21 13.55
N GLU A 254 8.68 -13.91 12.94
CA GLU A 254 9.96 -13.65 13.61
C GLU A 254 10.04 -12.23 14.20
N ALA A 255 9.00 -11.41 14.00
CA ALA A 255 8.93 -10.00 14.38
C ALA A 255 10.06 -9.16 13.76
N ASP A 256 10.62 -9.58 12.62
CA ASP A 256 11.62 -8.82 11.86
C ASP A 256 10.95 -7.97 10.78
N MET A 257 10.60 -6.75 11.18
CA MET A 257 9.96 -5.77 10.32
C MET A 257 10.79 -5.39 9.09
N TYR A 258 12.12 -5.35 9.20
CA TYR A 258 12.98 -4.98 8.08
C TYR A 258 12.98 -6.06 7.02
N GLN A 259 13.06 -7.31 7.48
CA GLN A 259 12.98 -8.46 6.60
C GLN A 259 11.59 -8.55 5.95
N VAL A 260 10.50 -8.24 6.65
CA VAL A 260 9.15 -8.13 6.04
C VAL A 260 9.14 -7.13 4.89
N ILE A 261 9.66 -5.91 5.09
CA ILE A 261 9.69 -4.87 4.05
C ILE A 261 10.52 -5.34 2.85
N LYS A 262 11.70 -5.89 3.10
CA LYS A 262 12.61 -6.38 2.06
C LYS A 262 12.01 -7.52 1.24
N GLU A 263 11.38 -8.50 1.88
CA GLU A 263 10.75 -9.61 1.18
C GLU A 263 9.48 -9.16 0.43
N CYS A 264 8.74 -8.17 0.95
CA CYS A 264 7.62 -7.58 0.21
C CYS A 264 8.06 -6.96 -1.12
N GLN A 265 9.23 -6.33 -1.19
CA GLN A 265 9.79 -5.80 -2.45
C GLN A 265 10.12 -6.90 -3.47
N GLN A 266 10.38 -8.13 -3.01
CA GLN A 266 10.67 -9.26 -3.89
C GLN A 266 9.38 -9.96 -4.36
N VAL A 267 8.36 -10.01 -3.49
CA VAL A 267 7.06 -10.63 -3.80
C VAL A 267 6.20 -9.75 -4.69
N MET A 268 6.30 -8.43 -4.53
CA MET A 268 5.44 -7.46 -5.22
C MET A 268 6.21 -6.73 -6.30
N ASP A 269 5.76 -6.85 -7.55
CA ASP A 269 6.34 -6.10 -8.67
C ASP A 269 6.06 -4.58 -8.58
N ASN A 270 4.94 -4.20 -7.95
CA ASN A 270 4.55 -2.80 -7.78
C ASN A 270 4.99 -2.27 -6.39
N PRO A 271 5.79 -1.18 -6.33
CA PRO A 271 6.26 -0.61 -5.07
C PRO A 271 5.15 0.01 -4.21
N TRP A 272 3.92 0.17 -4.72
CA TRP A 272 2.78 0.72 -3.99
C TRP A 272 2.60 0.06 -2.62
N PHE A 273 2.49 -1.28 -2.58
CA PHE A 273 2.18 -2.00 -1.35
C PHE A 273 3.30 -1.83 -0.31
N THR A 274 4.55 -2.08 -0.70
CA THR A 274 5.71 -1.94 0.19
C THR A 274 5.86 -0.51 0.71
N THR A 275 5.63 0.49 -0.14
CA THR A 275 5.71 1.91 0.24
C THR A 275 4.66 2.27 1.29
N HIS A 276 3.41 1.88 1.07
CA HIS A 276 2.30 2.18 2.00
C HIS A 276 2.39 1.35 3.28
N LEU A 277 2.84 0.10 3.19
CA LEU A 277 3.11 -0.74 4.36
C LEU A 277 4.21 -0.13 5.23
N THR A 278 5.29 0.36 4.61
CA THR A 278 6.39 1.02 5.33
C THR A 278 5.95 2.35 5.93
N ASP A 279 5.15 3.13 5.22
CA ASP A 279 4.54 4.37 5.73
C ASP A 279 3.64 4.11 6.95
N LEU A 280 2.81 3.07 6.88
CA LEU A 280 1.97 2.63 7.98
C LEU A 280 2.79 2.17 9.20
N LEU A 281 3.84 1.37 8.97
CA LEU A 281 4.75 0.93 10.02
C LEU A 281 5.51 2.12 10.65
N TYR A 282 5.96 3.07 9.84
CA TYR A 282 6.58 4.30 10.32
C TYR A 282 5.64 5.06 11.28
N HIS A 283 4.40 5.31 10.87
CA HIS A 283 3.42 6.02 11.68
C HIS A 283 2.90 5.26 12.91
N THR A 284 3.13 3.96 13.01
CA THR A 284 2.67 3.16 14.17
C THR A 284 3.80 2.89 15.16
N VAL A 285 5.00 2.62 14.63
CA VAL A 285 6.18 2.21 15.41
C VAL A 285 6.96 3.43 15.90
N GLN A 286 7.02 4.53 15.14
CA GLN A 286 7.72 5.74 15.58
C GLN A 286 7.09 6.34 16.83
N HIS A 287 5.77 6.26 16.98
CA HIS A 287 5.07 6.67 18.20
C HIS A 287 5.46 5.84 19.44
N LYS A 288 5.96 4.61 19.23
CA LYS A 288 6.46 3.70 20.29
C LYS A 288 7.95 3.89 20.61
N GLY A 289 8.70 4.66 19.80
CA GLY A 289 10.07 5.12 20.08
C GLY A 289 11.19 4.51 19.24
N LYS A 290 12.10 5.39 18.78
CA LYS A 290 13.47 5.19 18.23
C LYS A 290 13.71 4.03 17.25
N ASN A 291 13.02 4.00 16.12
CA ASN A 291 13.53 3.27 14.96
C ASN A 291 14.27 4.24 14.01
N GLN A 292 15.62 4.17 13.97
CA GLN A 292 16.44 5.10 13.18
C GLN A 292 16.50 4.73 11.69
N ILE A 293 16.21 3.48 11.34
CA ILE A 293 16.33 2.97 9.97
C ILE A 293 15.02 3.13 9.18
N LEU A 294 13.85 3.13 9.85
CA LEU A 294 12.56 3.33 9.18
C LEU A 294 12.41 4.69 8.46
N PRO A 295 12.80 5.84 9.05
CA PRO A 295 12.69 7.12 8.35
C PRO A 295 13.43 7.18 7.00
N PRO A 296 14.72 6.84 6.89
CA PRO A 296 15.41 6.88 5.61
C PRO A 296 14.91 5.81 4.63
N LEU A 297 14.48 4.64 5.13
CA LEU A 297 13.88 3.60 4.28
C LEU A 297 12.53 4.04 3.70
N ARG A 298 11.68 4.68 4.53
CA ARG A 298 10.41 5.28 4.09
C ARG A 298 10.65 6.32 3.01
N GLU A 299 11.59 7.24 3.23
CA GLU A 299 11.93 8.28 2.23
C GLU A 299 12.39 7.64 0.91
N TYR A 300 13.25 6.63 0.97
CA TYR A 300 13.72 5.90 -0.21
C TYR A 300 12.57 5.27 -1.00
N LEU A 301 11.68 4.52 -0.33
CA LEU A 301 10.55 3.85 -0.99
C LEU A 301 9.54 4.85 -1.56
N LEU A 302 9.28 5.96 -0.87
CA LEU A 302 8.40 7.01 -1.37
C LEU A 302 8.99 7.70 -2.61
N LEU A 303 10.30 7.95 -2.64
CA LEU A 303 10.97 8.50 -3.81
C LEU A 303 10.87 7.55 -5.00
N ASP A 304 11.16 6.26 -4.80
CA ASP A 304 11.07 5.23 -5.86
C ASP A 304 9.65 5.09 -6.42
N TYR A 305 8.66 5.04 -5.52
CA TYR A 305 7.24 5.00 -5.92
C TYR A 305 6.80 6.28 -6.65
N ALA A 306 7.22 7.45 -6.17
CA ALA A 306 6.92 8.71 -6.83
C ALA A 306 7.59 8.82 -8.21
N GLU A 307 8.80 8.30 -8.39
CA GLU A 307 9.48 8.26 -9.70
C GLU A 307 8.66 7.43 -10.70
N MET A 308 8.19 6.26 -10.28
CA MET A 308 7.31 5.42 -11.10
C MET A 308 6.02 6.16 -11.50
N LEU A 309 5.37 6.83 -10.55
CA LEU A 309 4.15 7.61 -10.81
C LEU A 309 4.39 8.83 -11.71
N ALA A 310 5.53 9.50 -11.56
CA ALA A 310 5.90 10.68 -12.35
C ALA A 310 6.06 10.34 -13.84
N GLY A 311 6.47 9.11 -14.16
CA GLY A 311 6.51 8.61 -15.53
C GLY A 311 5.14 8.44 -16.20
N HIS A 312 4.06 8.37 -15.41
CA HIS A 312 2.71 8.12 -15.93
C HIS A 312 1.93 9.41 -16.22
N SER A 313 1.35 9.50 -17.42
CA SER A 313 0.70 10.72 -17.93
C SER A 313 -0.47 11.24 -17.08
N SER A 314 -1.17 10.36 -16.36
CA SER A 314 -2.30 10.69 -15.50
C SER A 314 -1.95 10.81 -14.01
N LEU A 315 -0.82 10.24 -13.56
CA LEU A 315 -0.50 10.08 -12.13
C LEU A 315 0.61 11.02 -11.66
N TRP A 316 1.26 11.75 -12.57
CA TRP A 316 2.33 12.68 -12.19
C TRP A 316 1.91 13.69 -11.10
N GLN A 317 0.65 14.16 -11.09
CA GLN A 317 0.17 15.08 -10.04
C GLN A 317 0.25 14.43 -8.66
N VAL A 318 -0.13 13.15 -8.57
CA VAL A 318 -0.05 12.35 -7.34
C VAL A 318 1.41 12.10 -6.97
N ALA A 319 2.29 11.87 -7.95
CA ALA A 319 3.72 11.73 -7.71
C ALA A 319 4.30 12.95 -6.99
N ILE A 320 3.96 14.16 -7.43
CA ILE A 320 4.42 15.40 -6.79
C ILE A 320 3.95 15.48 -5.33
N LEU A 321 2.71 15.06 -5.03
CA LEU A 321 2.20 15.04 -3.65
C LEU A 321 3.00 14.09 -2.75
N TYR A 322 3.45 12.94 -3.25
CA TYR A 322 4.34 12.07 -2.50
C TYR A 322 5.71 12.71 -2.25
N LEU A 323 6.25 13.43 -3.23
CA LEU A 323 7.56 14.08 -3.13
C LEU A 323 7.60 15.20 -2.09
N ASP A 324 6.47 15.86 -1.82
CA ASP A 324 6.36 16.86 -0.75
C ASP A 324 6.67 16.27 0.63
N HIS A 325 6.50 14.96 0.80
CA HIS A 325 6.77 14.24 2.05
C HIS A 325 8.20 13.67 2.14
N CYS A 326 9.07 13.93 1.16
CA CYS A 326 10.45 13.41 1.07
C CYS A 326 11.54 14.47 1.29
N GLY A 327 11.19 15.61 1.90
CA GLY A 327 12.15 16.65 2.27
C GLY A 327 12.94 17.22 1.05
N PRO A 328 14.22 17.61 1.22
CA PRO A 328 14.98 18.29 0.17
C PRO A 328 15.18 17.47 -1.12
N ARG A 329 15.30 16.14 -1.00
CA ARG A 329 15.42 15.24 -2.16
C ARG A 329 14.13 15.21 -2.96
N GLY A 330 13.00 15.11 -2.27
CA GLY A 330 11.68 15.18 -2.89
C GLY A 330 11.46 16.48 -3.64
N VAL A 331 11.82 17.63 -3.03
CA VAL A 331 11.70 18.95 -3.66
C VAL A 331 12.52 19.04 -4.96
N ALA A 332 13.79 18.61 -4.93
CA ALA A 332 14.64 18.62 -6.12
C ALA A 332 14.08 17.74 -7.24
N MET A 333 13.62 16.53 -6.89
CA MET A 333 13.04 15.58 -7.82
C MET A 333 11.69 16.07 -8.39
N ALA A 334 10.87 16.73 -7.58
CA ALA A 334 9.61 17.33 -8.01
C ALA A 334 9.84 18.45 -9.02
N GLN A 335 10.83 19.31 -8.76
CA GLN A 335 11.22 20.37 -9.69
C GLN A 335 11.71 19.78 -11.03
N GLU A 336 12.53 18.73 -11.01
CA GLU A 336 13.03 18.05 -12.19
C GLU A 336 11.91 17.34 -12.98
N ALA A 337 11.00 16.66 -12.28
CA ALA A 337 9.85 15.99 -12.88
C ALA A 337 8.95 16.99 -13.61
N LEU A 338 8.58 18.11 -12.97
CA LEU A 338 7.74 19.14 -13.57
C LEU A 338 8.38 19.79 -14.81
N GLN A 339 9.70 19.91 -14.86
CA GLN A 339 10.43 20.45 -16.03
C GLN A 339 10.37 19.52 -17.25
N ARG A 340 10.28 18.21 -17.04
CA ARG A 340 10.30 17.21 -18.10
C ARG A 340 8.92 16.87 -18.67
N LEU A 341 7.85 17.30 -18.02
CA LEU A 341 6.50 16.96 -18.45
C LEU A 341 6.19 17.51 -19.85
N PRO A 342 5.60 16.69 -20.74
CA PRO A 342 5.23 17.14 -22.08
C PRO A 342 4.07 18.12 -22.04
N ILE A 343 4.30 19.35 -22.53
CA ILE A 343 3.29 20.41 -22.57
C ILE A 343 2.38 20.22 -23.79
N THR A 344 1.34 19.41 -23.66
CA THR A 344 0.44 19.08 -24.78
C THR A 344 -0.61 20.15 -25.05
N SER A 345 -1.14 20.79 -23.99
CA SER A 345 -2.26 21.74 -24.05
C SER A 345 -2.13 22.90 -23.06
N ASP A 346 -2.89 23.99 -23.31
CA ASP A 346 -2.96 25.16 -22.43
C ASP A 346 -3.41 24.78 -21.00
N ARG A 347 -4.35 23.84 -20.86
CA ARG A 347 -4.80 23.32 -19.55
C ARG A 347 -3.69 22.55 -18.83
N CYS A 348 -2.91 21.75 -19.56
CA CYS A 348 -1.77 21.03 -19.00
C CYS A 348 -0.71 22.02 -18.49
N ALA A 349 -0.39 23.06 -19.27
CA ALA A 349 0.53 24.11 -18.85
C ALA A 349 0.06 24.83 -17.58
N GLN A 350 -1.23 25.16 -17.48
CA GLN A 350 -1.80 25.78 -16.28
C GLN A 350 -1.67 24.87 -15.04
N LYS A 351 -1.94 23.56 -15.17
CA LYS A 351 -1.75 22.60 -14.07
C LYS A 351 -0.30 22.53 -13.61
N ILE A 352 0.65 22.48 -14.55
CA ILE A 352 2.09 22.45 -14.22
C ILE A 352 2.49 23.73 -13.48
N ILE A 353 2.02 24.88 -13.96
CA ILE A 353 2.27 26.17 -13.30
C ILE A 353 1.68 26.23 -11.91
N GLN A 354 0.46 25.75 -11.72
CA GLN A 354 -0.17 25.71 -10.40
C GLN A 354 0.66 24.85 -9.43
N MET A 355 1.03 23.63 -9.83
CA MET A 355 1.84 22.74 -9.01
C MET A 355 3.23 23.32 -8.72
N ALA A 356 3.82 24.05 -9.67
CA ALA A 356 5.10 24.73 -9.51
C ALA A 356 5.00 25.96 -8.60
N SER A 357 3.94 26.79 -8.72
CA SER A 357 3.78 28.01 -7.92
C SER A 357 3.48 27.69 -6.46
N GLU A 358 2.67 26.66 -6.19
CA GLU A 358 2.41 26.16 -4.82
C GLU A 358 3.70 25.75 -4.08
N ARG A 359 4.79 25.46 -4.81
CA ARG A 359 6.09 25.02 -4.30
C ARG A 359 7.22 26.01 -4.57
N GLU A 360 6.89 27.23 -5.01
CA GLU A 360 7.85 28.31 -5.29
C GLU A 360 8.91 27.95 -6.36
N PHE A 361 8.57 27.07 -7.32
CA PHE A 361 9.45 26.67 -8.42
C PHE A 361 9.41 27.67 -9.58
N GLU A 362 9.84 28.91 -9.33
CA GLU A 362 9.79 30.01 -10.30
C GLU A 362 10.45 29.69 -11.64
N GLY A 363 11.61 29.01 -11.61
CA GLY A 363 12.31 28.61 -12.84
C GLY A 363 11.46 27.69 -13.74
N VAL A 364 10.61 26.84 -13.15
CA VAL A 364 9.70 25.96 -13.90
C VAL A 364 8.55 26.76 -14.50
N VAL A 365 7.95 27.66 -13.71
CA VAL A 365 6.86 28.54 -14.16
C VAL A 365 7.30 29.36 -15.38
N VAL A 366 8.47 30.00 -15.28
CA VAL A 366 9.06 30.80 -16.36
C VAL A 366 9.34 29.95 -17.60
N SER A 367 9.89 28.74 -17.43
CA SER A 367 10.18 27.83 -18.53
C SER A 367 8.92 27.40 -19.28
N VAL A 368 7.86 27.02 -18.55
CA VAL A 368 6.56 26.62 -19.13
C VAL A 368 5.93 27.80 -19.86
N CYS A 369 5.91 28.98 -19.25
CA CYS A 369 5.40 30.21 -19.86
C CYS A 369 6.17 30.57 -21.14
N ARG A 370 7.49 30.40 -21.14
CA ARG A 370 8.34 30.61 -22.33
C ARG A 370 7.98 29.67 -23.48
N VAL A 371 7.82 28.37 -23.21
CA VAL A 371 7.45 27.39 -24.24
C VAL A 371 6.06 27.70 -24.81
N MET A 372 5.09 27.99 -23.93
CA MET A 372 3.72 28.32 -24.35
C MET A 372 3.64 29.65 -25.10
N GLY A 373 4.37 30.67 -24.67
CA GLY A 373 4.47 31.95 -25.35
C GLY A 373 5.04 31.81 -26.77
N ARG A 374 6.13 31.06 -26.93
CA ARG A 374 6.71 30.77 -28.25
C ARG A 374 5.75 29.98 -29.15
N ARG A 375 5.05 28.97 -28.61
CA ARG A 375 4.05 28.19 -29.34
C ARG A 375 2.84 29.04 -29.75
N ALA A 376 2.39 29.95 -28.90
CA ALA A 376 1.31 30.87 -29.23
C ALA A 376 1.73 31.87 -30.32
N LEU A 377 2.97 32.38 -30.25
CA LEU A 377 3.53 33.29 -31.24
C LEU A 377 3.65 32.61 -32.62
N SER A 378 4.17 31.38 -32.68
CA SER A 378 4.28 30.64 -33.94
C SER A 378 2.93 30.29 -34.59
N GLN A 379 1.86 30.26 -33.79
CA GLN A 379 0.49 30.07 -34.25
C GLN A 379 -0.25 31.38 -34.58
N GLY A 380 0.42 32.54 -34.49
CA GLY A 380 -0.20 33.86 -34.72
C GLY A 380 -1.18 34.30 -33.63
N ARG A 381 -1.24 33.60 -32.48
CA ARG A 381 -2.13 33.93 -31.35
C ARG A 381 -1.46 34.97 -30.44
N LEU A 382 -1.42 36.22 -30.89
CA LEU A 382 -0.73 37.31 -30.18
C LEU A 382 -1.25 37.54 -28.75
N GLY A 383 -2.57 37.52 -28.52
CA GLY A 383 -3.14 37.71 -27.19
C GLY A 383 -2.71 36.62 -26.20
N ALA A 384 -2.68 35.36 -26.64
CA ALA A 384 -2.18 34.26 -25.82
C ALA A 384 -0.66 34.36 -25.59
N ALA A 385 0.10 34.76 -26.61
CA ALA A 385 1.55 34.96 -26.49
C ALA A 385 1.91 36.06 -25.47
N ILE A 386 1.14 37.16 -25.44
CA ILE A 386 1.27 38.20 -24.43
C ILE A 386 0.89 37.65 -23.05
N TRP A 387 -0.26 36.97 -22.93
CA TRP A 387 -0.73 36.42 -21.66
C TRP A 387 0.30 35.48 -21.01
N TRP A 388 0.84 34.52 -21.76
CA TRP A 388 1.93 33.64 -21.29
C TRP A 388 3.24 34.41 -21.07
N GLY A 389 3.49 35.41 -21.91
CA GLY A 389 4.67 36.25 -21.86
C GLY A 389 4.79 37.09 -20.59
N VAL A 390 3.69 37.52 -19.97
CA VAL A 390 3.72 38.38 -18.77
C VAL A 390 4.59 37.80 -17.64
N ARG A 391 4.67 36.46 -17.53
CA ARG A 391 5.51 35.78 -16.53
C ARG A 391 6.95 35.50 -16.98
N PHE A 392 7.22 35.50 -18.29
CA PHE A 392 8.54 35.16 -18.84
C PHE A 392 9.35 36.39 -19.28
N TRP A 393 8.72 37.37 -19.93
CA TRP A 393 9.40 38.53 -20.47
C TRP A 393 10.16 39.37 -19.44
N PRO A 394 9.68 39.54 -18.17
CA PRO A 394 10.47 40.19 -17.13
C PRO A 394 11.86 39.57 -16.93
N VAL A 395 11.93 38.24 -16.87
CA VAL A 395 13.19 37.49 -16.72
C VAL A 395 14.07 37.67 -17.96
N LEU A 396 13.48 37.58 -19.16
CA LEU A 396 14.23 37.77 -20.41
C LEU A 396 14.83 39.20 -20.53
N LEU A 397 14.08 40.22 -20.13
CA LEU A 397 14.55 41.61 -20.14
C LEU A 397 15.69 41.82 -19.14
N LEU A 398 15.61 41.17 -17.98
CA LEU A 398 16.69 41.17 -16.99
C LEU A 398 17.94 40.45 -17.50
N ASP A 399 17.78 39.29 -18.15
CA ASP A 399 18.89 38.54 -18.75
C ASP A 399 19.51 39.27 -19.96
N ALA A 400 18.74 40.13 -20.64
CA ALA A 400 19.22 40.97 -21.74
C ALA A 400 19.97 42.22 -21.27
N LEU A 401 19.89 42.61 -19.99
CA LEU A 401 20.56 43.81 -19.46
C LEU A 401 22.06 43.89 -19.78
N PRO A 402 22.87 42.81 -19.65
CA PRO A 402 24.29 42.85 -20.00
C PRO A 402 24.53 43.11 -21.48
N LEU A 403 23.66 42.59 -22.36
CA LEU A 403 23.74 42.82 -23.81
C LEU A 403 23.36 44.26 -24.16
N LEU A 404 22.34 44.81 -23.52
CA LEU A 404 21.92 46.20 -23.67
C LEU A 404 22.94 47.22 -23.13
N LYS A 405 23.79 46.78 -22.19
CA LYS A 405 24.89 47.59 -21.64
C LYS A 405 26.24 47.33 -22.33
N ALA A 406 26.27 46.53 -23.39
CA ALA A 406 27.48 46.28 -24.13
C ALA A 406 28.03 47.58 -24.72
N LYS A 407 29.35 47.67 -24.84
CA LYS A 407 30.02 48.88 -25.37
C LYS A 407 29.70 49.12 -26.85
N GLU A 408 29.46 48.03 -27.59
CA GLU A 408 28.98 48.05 -28.97
C GLU A 408 27.57 47.45 -28.98
N PRO A 409 26.59 48.10 -29.64
CA PRO A 409 25.21 47.63 -29.72
C PRO A 409 25.14 46.30 -30.47
N VAL A 410 24.78 45.24 -29.74
CA VAL A 410 24.51 43.90 -30.31
C VAL A 410 23.05 43.79 -30.79
N ILE A 411 22.17 44.63 -30.24
CA ILE A 411 20.73 44.67 -30.52
C ILE A 411 20.45 45.89 -31.41
N SER A 412 19.76 45.70 -32.53
CA SER A 412 19.47 46.77 -33.50
C SER A 412 18.51 47.83 -32.96
N SER A 413 18.43 48.98 -33.64
CA SER A 413 17.48 50.03 -33.27
C SER A 413 16.02 49.54 -33.34
N GLU A 414 15.66 48.78 -34.38
CA GLU A 414 14.35 48.14 -34.57
C GLU A 414 14.01 47.18 -33.42
N GLN A 415 14.93 46.26 -33.08
CA GLN A 415 14.75 45.33 -31.97
C GLN A 415 14.65 46.05 -30.62
N THR A 416 15.38 47.17 -30.46
CA THR A 416 15.32 47.96 -29.22
C THR A 416 13.95 48.64 -29.06
N TYR A 417 13.34 49.13 -30.15
CA TYR A 417 11.97 49.66 -30.11
C TYR A 417 10.94 48.58 -29.71
N GLU A 418 11.08 47.36 -30.24
CA GLU A 418 10.21 46.24 -29.84
C GLU A 418 10.34 45.92 -28.35
N LEU A 419 11.57 45.88 -27.82
CA LEU A 419 11.82 45.64 -26.40
C LEU A 419 11.28 46.76 -25.51
N MET A 420 11.34 48.02 -25.94
CA MET A 420 10.74 49.15 -25.22
C MET A 420 9.20 49.04 -25.18
N TYR A 421 8.57 48.65 -26.28
CA TYR A 421 7.13 48.40 -26.33
C TYR A 421 6.71 47.25 -25.41
N ILE A 422 7.50 46.16 -25.39
CA ILE A 422 7.28 45.01 -24.50
C ILE A 422 7.42 45.44 -23.04
N LEU A 423 8.45 46.23 -22.69
CA LEU A 423 8.65 46.76 -21.33
C LEU A 423 7.43 47.57 -20.86
N ASP A 424 6.94 48.51 -21.66
CA ASP A 424 5.78 49.34 -21.28
C ASP A 424 4.49 48.50 -21.15
N THR A 425 4.28 47.53 -22.05
CA THR A 425 3.14 46.62 -21.98
C THR A 425 3.17 45.79 -20.70
N LEU A 426 4.33 45.24 -20.34
CA LEU A 426 4.51 44.47 -19.12
C LEU A 426 4.27 45.32 -17.89
N THR A 427 4.95 46.47 -17.78
CA THR A 427 4.83 47.38 -16.63
C THR A 427 3.37 47.75 -16.33
N ASN A 428 2.57 48.04 -17.36
CA ASN A 428 1.16 48.34 -17.18
C ASN A 428 0.37 47.10 -16.70
N THR A 429 0.65 45.93 -17.28
CA THR A 429 -0.03 44.68 -16.91
C THR A 429 0.34 44.21 -15.49
N THR A 430 1.58 44.43 -15.03
CA THR A 430 2.03 44.07 -13.68
C THR A 430 1.44 45.00 -12.61
N ARG A 431 1.36 46.31 -12.89
CA ARG A 431 0.77 47.31 -11.98
C ARG A 431 -0.73 47.09 -11.76
N ASP A 432 -1.44 46.55 -12.75
CA ASP A 432 -2.85 46.16 -12.60
C ASP A 432 -3.04 44.91 -11.72
N LYS A 433 -2.05 44.00 -11.67
CA LYS A 433 -2.12 42.74 -10.89
C LYS A 433 -1.66 42.87 -9.42
N ASP A 434 -0.74 43.78 -9.12
CA ASP A 434 -0.28 44.09 -7.75
C ASP A 434 -1.43 44.54 -6.81
N GLN A 435 -2.59 44.93 -7.37
CA GLN A 435 -3.79 45.23 -6.59
C GLN A 435 -4.53 43.98 -6.09
N THR A 436 -4.13 42.78 -6.53
CA THR A 436 -4.84 41.51 -6.26
C THR A 436 -3.96 40.37 -5.74
N GLU A 437 -2.69 40.24 -6.14
CA GLU A 437 -1.80 39.13 -5.71
C GLU A 437 -0.33 39.59 -5.55
N ASN A 438 0.27 39.35 -4.39
CA ASN A 438 1.66 39.72 -4.03
C ASN A 438 2.66 38.61 -4.45
N GLU A 439 2.99 38.50 -5.75
CA GLU A 439 4.06 37.60 -6.22
C GLU A 439 5.43 38.31 -6.17
N ALA A 440 6.41 37.77 -5.42
CA ALA A 440 7.72 38.38 -5.19
C ALA A 440 8.54 38.67 -6.47
N ALA A 441 8.33 37.91 -7.54
CA ALA A 441 8.98 38.12 -8.83
C ALA A 441 8.52 39.41 -9.53
N HIS A 442 7.27 39.83 -9.33
CA HIS A 442 6.72 41.05 -9.92
C HIS A 442 7.28 42.31 -9.28
N VAL A 443 7.47 42.29 -7.96
CA VAL A 443 8.13 43.37 -7.21
C VAL A 443 9.58 43.56 -7.66
N SER A 444 10.33 42.47 -7.82
CA SER A 444 11.74 42.53 -8.28
C SER A 444 11.89 43.11 -9.69
N PHE A 445 10.95 42.84 -10.59
CA PHE A 445 10.96 43.41 -11.95
C PHE A 445 10.68 44.91 -11.92
N LEU A 446 9.67 45.36 -11.16
CA LEU A 446 9.31 46.77 -11.04
C LEU A 446 10.48 47.59 -10.43
N ASP A 447 11.20 47.03 -9.47
CA ASP A 447 12.40 47.66 -8.90
C ASP A 447 13.50 47.90 -9.95
N LYS A 448 13.61 47.01 -10.95
CA LYS A 448 14.60 47.10 -12.03
C LYS A 448 14.06 47.74 -13.31
N GLU A 449 12.78 48.13 -13.36
CA GLU A 449 12.15 48.75 -14.55
C GLU A 449 12.94 49.97 -15.04
N LYS A 450 13.32 50.86 -14.11
CA LYS A 450 14.10 52.06 -14.42
C LYS A 450 15.45 51.72 -15.03
N GLU A 451 16.11 50.68 -14.51
CA GLU A 451 17.41 50.24 -14.98
C GLU A 451 17.32 49.69 -16.40
N ILE A 452 16.31 48.86 -16.70
CA ILE A 452 16.04 48.32 -18.03
C ILE A 452 15.71 49.45 -19.00
N ARG A 453 14.87 50.42 -18.61
CA ARG A 453 14.50 51.57 -19.44
C ARG A 453 15.72 52.39 -19.83
N VAL A 454 16.63 52.65 -18.88
CA VAL A 454 17.89 53.37 -19.15
C VAL A 454 18.78 52.57 -20.11
N ALA A 455 18.95 51.27 -19.89
CA ALA A 455 19.76 50.41 -20.76
C ALA A 455 19.21 50.38 -22.20
N LEU A 456 17.89 50.27 -22.37
CA LEU A 456 17.23 50.32 -23.69
C LEU A 456 17.46 51.67 -24.38
N THR A 457 17.28 52.79 -23.67
CA THR A 457 17.51 54.12 -24.27
C THR A 457 18.97 54.33 -24.68
N HIS A 458 19.92 53.80 -23.91
CA HIS A 458 21.34 53.87 -24.23
C HIS A 458 21.68 53.02 -25.45
N ASN A 459 21.24 51.76 -25.49
CA ASN A 459 21.44 50.88 -26.64
C ASN A 459 20.80 51.46 -27.91
N LEU A 460 19.60 52.03 -27.82
CA LEU A 460 18.92 52.67 -28.95
C LEU A 460 19.75 53.81 -29.53
N ALA A 461 20.29 54.69 -28.67
CA ALA A 461 21.13 55.81 -29.11
C ALA A 461 22.40 55.31 -29.80
N GLN A 462 23.06 54.29 -29.27
CA GLN A 462 24.26 53.71 -29.88
C GLN A 462 23.96 52.97 -31.19
N ALA A 463 22.89 52.18 -31.23
CA ALA A 463 22.48 51.42 -32.42
C ALA A 463 22.13 52.34 -33.58
N ILE A 464 21.37 53.43 -33.35
CA ILE A 464 21.04 54.42 -34.40
C ILE A 464 22.31 55.07 -34.96
N ILE A 465 23.28 55.42 -34.09
CA ILE A 465 24.54 56.02 -34.53
C ILE A 465 25.32 55.01 -35.38
N GLN A 466 25.44 53.76 -34.92
CA GLN A 466 26.21 52.74 -35.62
C GLN A 466 25.56 52.35 -36.96
N GLU A 467 24.26 52.08 -36.98
CA GLU A 467 23.50 51.77 -38.20
C GLU A 467 23.58 52.92 -39.21
N GLY A 468 23.42 54.17 -38.75
CA GLY A 468 23.55 55.36 -39.59
C GLY A 468 24.98 55.64 -40.09
N THR A 469 26.01 55.08 -39.44
CA THR A 469 27.41 55.17 -39.93
C THR A 469 27.78 54.09 -40.94
N VAL A 470 27.03 52.99 -41.02
CA VAL A 470 27.27 51.89 -41.96
C VAL A 470 26.56 52.12 -43.31
N GLU A 471 25.52 52.96 -43.34
CA GLU A 471 24.76 53.31 -44.56
C GLU A 471 25.35 54.49 -45.38
N ASN A 472 26.58 54.95 -45.10
CA ASN A 472 27.28 56.00 -45.88
C ASN A 472 28.47 55.49 -46.69
#